data_AF-A0A3B9KNE9-F1
#
_entry.id   AF-A0A3B9KNE9-F1
#
_cell.length_a   1.000
_cell.length_b   1.000
_cell.length_c   1.000
_cell.angle_alpha   90.00
_cell.angle_beta   90.00
_cell.angle_gamma   90.00
#
_symmetry.space_group_name_H-M   'P 1'
#
loop_
_entity.id
_entity.type
_entity.pdbx_description
1 polymer ?
#
loop_
_entity_poly.entity_id
_entity_poly.type
_entity_poly.pdbx_seq_one_letter_code
_entity_poly.pdbx_strand_id
1 'polypeptide(L)'
;MMIRHKNKFESVRVILMGVLEEFRHFGIDSLMYYMLYEQAIKDGIKWGEMSWILENNIVMNHIIASLGAERYKIYRIYERKIEV
;
A
#
# COMPACT_ATOMS: atom_id res chain seq x y z
N MET A 1 17.69 25.78 20.14
CA MET A 1 18.20 24.44 19.78
C MET A 1 17.16 23.74 18.93
N MET A 2 17.29 23.76 17.60
CA MET A 2 16.37 23.03 16.70
C MET A 2 16.51 21.54 17.00
N ILE A 3 15.43 20.89 17.42
CA ILE A 3 15.39 19.44 17.59
C ILE A 3 15.49 18.83 16.19
N ARG A 4 16.72 18.56 15.72
CA ARG A 4 17.01 17.71 14.56
C ARG A 4 16.72 16.25 14.95
N HIS A 5 15.48 15.95 15.31
CA HIS A 5 15.00 14.58 15.19
C HIS A 5 14.67 14.38 13.72
N LYS A 6 15.68 13.90 12.96
CA LYS A 6 15.41 13.13 11.76
C LYS A 6 14.58 11.93 12.21
N ASN A 7 13.27 12.10 12.33
CA ASN A 7 12.33 11.00 12.45
C ASN A 7 12.44 10.21 11.15
N LYS A 8 13.44 9.34 11.06
CA LYS A 8 13.53 8.35 10.00
C LYS A 8 12.39 7.39 10.29
N PHE A 9 11.31 7.51 9.54
CA PHE A 9 10.22 6.56 9.62
C PHE A 9 10.78 5.18 9.27
N GLU A 10 10.50 4.18 10.09
CA GLU A 10 10.92 2.81 9.80
C GLU A 10 9.99 2.12 8.81
N SER A 11 8.82 2.71 8.56
CA SER A 11 7.76 2.11 7.76
C SER A 11 7.03 3.12 6.88
N VAL A 12 6.45 2.61 5.80
CA VAL A 12 5.63 3.37 4.85
C VAL A 12 4.30 2.68 4.61
N ARG A 13 3.24 3.47 4.37
CA ARG A 13 1.93 2.98 3.95
C ARG A 13 1.56 3.62 2.61
N VAL A 14 1.20 2.79 1.63
CA VAL A 14 0.56 3.27 0.40
C VAL A 14 -0.90 3.57 0.69
N ILE A 15 -1.24 4.83 0.93
CA ILE A 15 -2.62 5.23 1.29
C ILE A 15 -3.56 5.01 0.10
N LEU A 16 -3.16 5.50 -1.07
CA LEU A 16 -3.90 5.39 -2.32
C LEU A 16 -2.92 5.23 -3.47
N MET A 17 -3.31 4.41 -4.43
CA MET A 17 -2.62 4.27 -5.71
C MET A 17 -3.67 3.91 -6.76
N GLY A 18 -3.55 4.48 -7.95
CA GLY A 18 -4.51 4.24 -9.02
C GLY A 18 -3.92 4.58 -10.37
N VAL A 19 -4.38 3.84 -11.37
CA VAL A 19 -4.10 4.11 -12.78
C VAL A 19 -5.44 4.42 -13.44
N LEU A 20 -5.45 5.48 -14.26
CA LEU A 20 -6.61 5.81 -15.09
C LEU A 20 -6.99 4.62 -15.96
N GLU A 21 -8.27 4.47 -16.23
CA GLU A 21 -8.81 3.27 -16.87
C GLU A 21 -8.18 2.99 -18.24
N GLU A 22 -7.96 4.03 -19.05
CA GLU A 22 -7.30 3.90 -20.36
C GLU A 22 -5.83 3.41 -20.30
N PHE A 23 -5.21 3.48 -19.12
CA PHE A 23 -3.81 3.10 -18.90
C PHE A 23 -3.67 1.83 -18.03
N ARG A 24 -4.77 1.14 -17.71
CA ARG A 24 -4.71 -0.16 -17.03
C ARG A 24 -4.17 -1.25 -17.96
N HIS A 25 -3.65 -2.33 -17.38
CA HIS A 25 -3.07 -3.49 -18.10
C HIS A 25 -1.77 -3.22 -18.88
N PHE A 26 -1.22 -2.01 -18.81
CA PHE A 26 0.12 -1.69 -19.34
C PHE A 26 1.26 -1.94 -18.33
N GLY A 27 0.95 -2.49 -17.14
CA GLY A 27 1.93 -2.73 -16.08
C GLY A 27 2.40 -1.48 -15.32
N ILE A 28 1.72 -0.33 -15.52
CA ILE A 28 2.04 0.95 -14.89
C ILE A 28 1.90 0.86 -13.36
N ASP A 29 0.88 0.17 -12.88
CA ASP A 29 0.69 -0.15 -11.45
C ASP A 29 1.90 -0.87 -10.86
N SER A 30 2.37 -1.91 -11.53
CA SER A 30 3.52 -2.71 -11.11
C SER A 30 4.81 -1.87 -11.09
N LEU A 31 4.99 -1.00 -12.09
CA LEU A 31 6.12 -0.06 -12.15
C LEU A 31 6.07 0.95 -10.99
N MET A 32 4.89 1.50 -10.67
CA MET A 32 4.74 2.42 -9.54
C MET A 32 5.15 1.75 -8.22
N TYR A 33 4.74 0.50 -7.98
CA TYR A 33 5.17 -0.24 -6.79
C TYR A 33 6.67 -0.52 -6.77
N TYR A 34 7.25 -0.89 -7.91
CA TYR A 34 8.70 -1.10 -8.01
C TYR A 34 9.48 0.18 -7.70
N MET A 35 9.07 1.32 -8.27
CA MET A 35 9.70 2.62 -8.00
C MET A 35 9.56 3.01 -6.52
N LEU A 36 8.41 2.75 -5.91
CA LEU A 36 8.20 2.99 -4.49
C LEU A 36 9.12 2.10 -3.63
N TYR A 37 9.24 0.83 -3.97
CA TYR A 37 10.10 -0.13 -3.27
C TYR A 37 11.57 0.29 -3.34
N GLU A 38 12.06 0.63 -4.54
CA GLU A 38 13.43 1.12 -4.76
C GLU A 38 13.71 2.39 -3.95
N GLN A 39 12.75 3.31 -3.90
CA GLN A 39 12.88 4.53 -3.11
C GLN A 39 12.86 4.24 -1.60
N ALA A 40 11.99 3.33 -1.15
CA ALA A 40 11.90 2.93 0.25
C ALA A 40 13.22 2.31 0.76
N ILE A 41 13.90 1.49 -0.05
CA ILE A 41 15.22 0.95 0.27
C ILE A 41 16.23 2.09 0.47
N LYS A 42 16.28 3.05 -0.47
CA LYS A 42 17.22 4.20 -0.41
C LYS A 42 16.99 5.06 0.83
N ASP A 43 15.74 5.19 1.25
CA ASP A 43 15.35 5.95 2.44
C ASP A 43 15.57 5.19 3.75
N GLY A 44 15.96 3.90 3.68
CA GLY A 44 16.20 3.05 4.84
C GLY A 44 14.92 2.59 5.54
N ILE A 45 13.82 2.54 4.81
CA ILE A 45 12.55 1.96 5.26
C ILE A 45 12.73 0.46 5.43
N LYS A 46 12.26 -0.08 6.56
CA LYS A 46 12.41 -1.50 6.90
C LYS A 46 11.25 -2.36 6.42
N TRP A 47 10.04 -1.78 6.35
CA TRP A 47 8.84 -2.48 5.90
C TRP A 47 7.79 -1.49 5.39
N GLY A 48 6.81 -2.00 4.65
CA GLY A 48 5.68 -1.19 4.21
C GLY A 48 4.41 -2.00 4.06
N GLU A 49 3.28 -1.30 4.00
CA GLU A 49 1.98 -1.92 3.76
C GLU A 49 1.21 -1.23 2.62
N MET A 50 0.26 -1.97 2.05
CA MET A 50 -0.53 -1.55 0.89
C MET A 50 -1.95 -1.09 1.27
N SER A 51 -2.12 -0.56 2.49
CA SER A 51 -3.42 -0.17 3.06
C SER A 51 -4.48 -1.28 2.96
N TRP A 52 -5.74 -0.89 2.80
CA TRP A 52 -6.86 -1.80 2.69
C TRP A 52 -7.16 -2.07 1.22
N ILE A 53 -6.99 -3.33 0.84
CA ILE A 53 -7.40 -3.84 -0.46
C ILE A 53 -8.64 -4.69 -0.24
N LEU A 54 -9.69 -4.43 -1.01
CA LEU A 54 -10.90 -5.25 -0.97
C LEU A 54 -10.56 -6.71 -1.28
N GLU A 55 -11.14 -7.64 -0.53
CA GLU A 55 -10.86 -9.08 -0.69
C GLU A 55 -11.21 -9.60 -2.09
N ASN A 56 -12.21 -9.01 -2.74
CA ASN A 56 -12.64 -9.35 -4.10
C ASN A 56 -11.85 -8.63 -5.20
N ASN A 57 -10.89 -7.75 -4.86
CA ASN A 57 -10.01 -7.13 -5.84
C ASN A 57 -8.87 -8.11 -6.19
N ILE A 58 -9.19 -9.10 -7.02
CA ILE A 58 -8.28 -10.20 -7.38
C ILE A 58 -7.00 -9.65 -8.03
N VAL A 59 -7.13 -8.64 -8.89
CA VAL A 59 -6.01 -8.00 -9.60
C VAL A 59 -5.01 -7.41 -8.61
N MET A 60 -5.48 -6.54 -7.69
CA MET A 60 -4.59 -5.92 -6.71
C MET A 60 -3.99 -6.93 -5.75
N ASN A 61 -4.77 -7.90 -5.27
CA ASN A 61 -4.27 -8.96 -4.40
C ASN A 61 -3.16 -9.79 -5.08
N HIS A 62 -3.27 -10.05 -6.38
CA HIS A 62 -2.25 -10.76 -7.14
C HIS A 62 -0.97 -9.93 -7.31
N ILE A 63 -1.10 -8.64 -7.64
CA ILE A 63 0.05 -7.73 -7.80
C ILE A 63 0.84 -7.59 -6.50
N ILE A 64 0.19 -7.37 -5.36
CA ILE A 64 0.93 -7.20 -4.10
C ILE A 64 1.60 -8.52 -3.66
N ALA A 65 0.98 -9.67 -3.94
CA ALA A 65 1.54 -10.97 -3.63
C ALA A 65 2.76 -11.28 -4.52
N SER A 66 2.73 -10.91 -5.80
CA SER A 66 3.88 -11.09 -6.70
C SER A 66 5.07 -10.20 -6.35
N LEU A 67 4.82 -9.07 -5.66
CA LEU A 67 5.85 -8.20 -5.07
C LEU A 67 6.40 -8.73 -3.73
N GLY A 68 5.95 -9.89 -3.26
CA GLY A 68 6.42 -10.51 -2.01
C GLY A 68 5.72 -10.00 -0.75
N ALA A 69 4.60 -9.29 -0.88
CA ALA A 69 3.82 -8.87 0.28
C ALA A 69 3.01 -10.02 0.89
N GLU A 70 2.92 -10.05 2.21
CA GLU A 70 2.13 -11.03 2.95
C GLU A 70 0.84 -10.39 3.49
N ARG A 71 -0.27 -11.15 3.47
CA ARG A 71 -1.54 -10.70 4.08
C ARG A 71 -1.41 -10.75 5.60
N TYR A 72 -1.15 -9.59 6.22
CA TYR A 72 -0.94 -9.51 7.67
C TYR A 72 -2.22 -9.34 8.50
N LYS A 73 -3.27 -8.74 7.95
CA LYS A 73 -4.58 -8.53 8.61
C LYS A 73 -5.74 -8.62 7.62
N ILE A 74 -6.87 -9.15 8.09
CA ILE A 74 -8.15 -9.17 7.37
C ILE A 74 -9.17 -8.44 8.23
N TYR A 75 -9.80 -7.41 7.66
CA TYR A 75 -10.86 -6.65 8.31
C TYR A 75 -12.22 -7.03 7.72
N ARG A 76 -13.25 -7.06 8.57
CA ARG A 76 -14.65 -7.18 8.17
C ARG A 76 -15.38 -5.96 8.72
N ILE A 77 -16.02 -5.20 7.82
CA ILE A 77 -16.75 -3.99 8.20
C ILE A 77 -18.21 -4.37 8.34
N TYR A 78 -18.78 -4.12 9.52
CA TYR A 78 -20.19 -4.31 9.82
C TYR A 78 -20.83 -2.95 10.06
N GLU A 79 -22.03 -2.77 9.55
CA GLU A 79 -22.84 -1.58 9.79
C GLU A 79 -24.16 -2.00 10.43
N ARG A 80 -24.59 -1.27 11.45
CA ARG A 80 -25.93 -1.40 12.04
C ARG A 80 -26.48 0.00 12.28
N LYS A 81 -27.73 0.22 11.84
CA LYS A 81 -28.46 1.45 12.19
C LYS A 81 -28.78 1.44 13.69
N ILE A 82 -28.48 2.53 14.37
CA ILE A 82 -28.91 2.76 15.75
C ILE A 82 -30.28 3.42 15.66
N GLU A 83 -31.29 2.80 16.28
CA GLU A 83 -32.61 3.41 16.46
C GLU A 83 -32.48 4.45 17.57
N VAL A 84 -32.97 5.67 17.31
CA VAL A 84 -33.07 6.78 18.28
C VAL A 84 -34.50 6.85 18.78
#